data_AF-A0A6G3WPK2-F1
#
_entry.id   AF-A0A6G3WPK2-F1
#
_cell.length_a   1.000
_cell.length_b   1.000
_cell.length_c   1.000
_cell.angle_alpha   90.00
_cell.angle_beta   90.00
_cell.angle_gamma   90.00
#
_symmetry.space_group_name_H-M   'P 1'
#
loop_
_entity.id
_entity.type
_entity.pdbx_description
1 polymer ?
#
loop_
_entity_poly.entity_id
_entity_poly.type
_entity_poly.pdbx_seq_one_letter_code
_entity_poly.pdbx_strand_id
1 'polypeptide(L)'
;MATADIPRAGESEDEFGTTVAAAGDIDKDGRPELFISAVMEKSSTGAVWVLPGGAGGPTARGSRMITASSVGLPQRESTQGLAQWESTQGLPQRESTQFGGTGLLG
;
A
#
# COMPACT_ATOMS: atom_id res chain seq x y z
N MET A 1 14.91 -4.69 5.94
CA MET A 1 16.09 -5.11 5.14
C MET A 1 15.53 -5.76 3.88
N ALA A 2 16.00 -5.43 2.69
CA ALA A 2 15.52 -6.09 1.47
C ALA A 2 16.21 -7.46 1.30
N THR A 3 15.44 -8.49 0.95
CA THR A 3 15.97 -9.80 0.57
C THR A 3 16.67 -9.68 -0.79
N ALA A 4 17.82 -10.34 -0.95
CA ALA A 4 18.58 -10.30 -2.20
C ALA A 4 17.70 -10.71 -3.40
N ASP A 5 17.78 -9.94 -4.49
CA ASP A 5 17.04 -10.11 -5.74
C ASP A 5 15.50 -10.00 -5.65
N ILE A 6 14.94 -9.75 -4.46
CA ILE A 6 13.51 -9.47 -4.28
C ILE A 6 13.35 -8.01 -3.82
N PRO A 7 12.98 -7.08 -4.73
CA PRO A 7 12.93 -5.65 -4.41
C PRO A 7 12.07 -5.36 -3.19
N ARG A 8 12.61 -4.71 -2.15
CA ARG A 8 11.87 -4.30 -0.94
C ARG A 8 11.17 -5.42 -0.13
N ALA A 9 11.36 -6.69 -0.44
CA ALA A 9 10.78 -7.76 0.38
C ALA A 9 11.51 -7.89 1.73
N GLY A 10 10.76 -8.01 2.83
CA GLY A 10 11.30 -8.17 4.18
C GLY A 10 11.58 -6.85 4.94
N GLU A 11 10.96 -5.75 4.51
CA GLU A 11 10.80 -4.58 5.37
C GLU A 11 9.80 -4.93 6.50
N SER A 12 10.12 -4.52 7.73
CA SER A 12 9.33 -4.88 8.91
C SER A 12 7.95 -4.20 8.79
N GLU A 13 6.89 -4.90 9.18
CA GLU A 13 5.49 -4.40 9.18
C GLU A 13 4.76 -4.36 7.83
N ASP A 14 5.41 -4.67 6.70
CA ASP A 14 4.75 -4.68 5.38
C ASP A 14 3.84 -5.91 5.14
N GLU A 15 3.91 -6.91 6.03
CA GLU A 15 3.18 -8.18 5.93
C GLU A 15 3.42 -8.93 4.59
N PHE A 16 4.68 -8.97 4.15
CA PHE A 16 5.08 -9.76 2.99
C PHE A 16 4.74 -11.24 3.20
N GLY A 17 4.05 -11.84 2.23
CA GLY A 17 3.64 -13.24 2.29
C GLY A 17 2.23 -13.46 2.83
N THR A 18 1.43 -12.40 3.07
CA THR A 18 0.02 -12.55 3.50
C THR A 18 -0.81 -13.38 2.53
N THR A 19 -0.49 -13.38 1.24
CA THR A 19 -1.06 -14.30 0.26
C THR A 19 0.00 -14.75 -0.74
N VAL A 20 -0.06 -16.03 -1.10
CA VAL A 20 0.78 -16.66 -2.13
C VAL A 20 -0.12 -17.41 -3.10
N ALA A 21 0.05 -17.18 -4.40
CA ALA A 21 -0.75 -17.82 -5.45
C ALA A 21 0.11 -18.18 -6.67
N ALA A 22 -0.20 -19.31 -7.30
CA ALA A 22 0.35 -19.63 -8.62
C ALA A 22 -0.24 -18.67 -9.66
N ALA A 23 0.64 -17.96 -10.36
CA ALA A 23 0.26 -16.97 -11.37
C ALA A 23 0.00 -17.59 -12.75
N GLY A 24 0.40 -18.86 -12.93
CA GLY A 24 0.51 -19.48 -14.24
C GLY A 24 1.80 -19.07 -14.95
N ASP A 25 1.99 -19.58 -16.17
CA ASP A 25 3.15 -19.26 -17.02
C ASP A 25 2.84 -18.00 -17.85
N ILE A 26 3.15 -16.82 -17.30
CA ILE A 26 2.74 -15.52 -17.88
C ILE A 26 3.77 -15.07 -18.93
N ASP A 27 5.06 -15.36 -18.71
CA ASP A 27 6.12 -15.04 -19.66
C ASP A 27 6.35 -16.09 -20.76
N LYS A 28 5.65 -17.22 -20.68
CA LYS A 28 5.61 -18.30 -21.68
C LYS A 28 6.94 -19.05 -21.80
N ASP A 29 7.67 -19.19 -20.71
CA ASP A 29 8.91 -19.97 -20.66
C ASP A 29 8.68 -21.47 -20.34
N GLY A 30 7.44 -21.86 -20.07
CA GLY A 30 7.03 -23.21 -19.71
C GLY A 30 7.04 -23.48 -18.20
N ARG A 31 7.27 -22.48 -17.35
CA ARG A 31 7.36 -22.61 -15.89
C ARG A 31 6.49 -21.57 -15.21
N PRO A 32 5.51 -21.99 -14.39
CA PRO A 32 4.61 -21.02 -13.78
C PRO A 32 5.30 -20.10 -12.78
N GLU A 33 4.94 -18.83 -12.81
CA GLU A 33 5.35 -17.81 -11.86
C GLU A 33 4.53 -17.88 -10.56
N LEU A 34 5.06 -17.22 -9.53
CA LEU A 34 4.45 -17.08 -8.22
C LEU A 34 4.12 -15.62 -7.92
N PHE A 35 2.91 -15.35 -7.44
CA PHE A 35 2.54 -14.07 -6.87
C PHE A 35 2.61 -14.10 -5.34
N ILE A 36 3.17 -13.04 -4.76
CA ILE A 36 3.23 -12.83 -3.31
C ILE A 36 2.73 -11.41 -3.00
N SER A 37 1.82 -11.26 -2.03
CA SER A 37 1.33 -9.94 -1.59
C SER A 37 2.03 -9.46 -0.32
N ALA A 38 2.11 -8.13 -0.17
CA ALA A 38 2.36 -7.48 1.11
C ALA A 38 1.29 -6.40 1.29
N VAL A 39 0.30 -6.66 2.14
CA VAL A 39 -0.92 -5.84 2.21
C VAL A 39 -0.72 -4.54 2.99
N MET A 40 0.30 -4.49 3.85
CA MET A 40 0.62 -3.32 4.66
C MET A 40 1.71 -2.44 4.04
N GLU A 41 2.25 -2.80 2.87
CA GLU A 41 3.26 -2.01 2.15
C GLU A 41 2.81 -0.54 2.04
N LYS A 42 3.69 0.35 2.48
CA LYS A 42 3.47 1.80 2.54
C LYS A 42 2.11 2.17 3.12
N SER A 43 1.93 1.80 4.38
CA SER A 43 0.76 2.12 5.17
C SER A 43 -0.55 1.59 4.54
N SER A 44 -0.57 0.35 4.07
CA SER A 44 -1.74 -0.28 3.44
C SER A 44 -2.05 0.14 2.00
N THR A 45 -1.08 0.74 1.29
CA THR A 45 -1.19 0.86 -0.17
C THR A 45 -1.12 -0.52 -0.83
N GLY A 46 -0.26 -1.38 -0.27
CA GLY A 46 -0.07 -2.75 -0.70
C GLY A 46 0.77 -2.87 -1.97
N ALA A 47 1.41 -4.03 -2.10
CA ALA A 47 2.20 -4.38 -3.28
C ALA A 47 2.10 -5.88 -3.60
N VAL A 48 2.39 -6.22 -4.85
CA VAL A 48 2.46 -7.60 -5.34
C VAL A 48 3.82 -7.85 -5.99
N TRP A 49 4.45 -8.96 -5.62
CA TRP A 49 5.67 -9.45 -6.22
C TRP A 49 5.35 -10.57 -7.19
N VAL A 50 6.08 -10.60 -8.31
CA VAL A 50 6.10 -11.71 -9.26
C VAL A 50 7.47 -12.35 -9.22
N LEU A 51 7.53 -13.63 -8.84
CA LEU A 51 8.75 -14.45 -8.86
C LEU A 51 8.69 -15.40 -10.06
N PRO A 52 9.72 -15.41 -10.93
CA PRO A 52 9.77 -16.33 -12.08
C PRO A 52 9.82 -17.81 -11.69
N GLY A 53 9.35 -18.68 -12.58
CA GLY A 53 9.51 -20.12 -12.48
C GLY A 53 10.95 -20.59 -12.75
N GLY A 54 11.60 -21.18 -11.76
CA GLY A 54 12.94 -21.77 -11.88
C GLY A 54 12.92 -23.29 -12.08
N ALA A 55 14.10 -23.88 -12.32
CA ALA A 55 14.24 -25.30 -12.63
C ALA A 55 13.82 -26.23 -11.47
N GLY A 56 13.79 -25.70 -10.24
CA GLY A 56 13.36 -26.41 -9.03
C GLY A 56 12.20 -25.71 -8.30
N GLY A 57 11.46 -24.84 -8.99
CA GLY A 57 10.44 -23.98 -8.37
C GLY A 57 10.77 -22.49 -8.45
N PRO A 58 9.99 -21.62 -7.80
CA PRO A 58 10.13 -20.17 -7.89
C PRO A 58 11.55 -19.68 -7.56
N THR A 59 12.02 -18.65 -8.27
CA THR A 59 13.34 -18.04 -8.04
C THR A 59 13.22 -16.56 -7.69
N ALA A 60 14.14 -16.08 -6.86
CA ALA A 60 14.27 -14.66 -6.56
C ALA A 60 14.83 -13.87 -7.75
N ARG A 61 15.70 -14.48 -8.55
CA ARG A 61 16.35 -13.80 -9.67
C ARG A 61 15.32 -13.41 -10.73
N GLY A 62 15.27 -12.12 -11.06
CA GLY A 62 14.30 -11.59 -12.04
C GLY A 62 12.95 -11.23 -11.42
N SER A 63 12.83 -11.22 -10.09
CA SER A 63 11.60 -10.79 -9.43
C SER A 63 11.29 -9.32 -9.73
N ARG A 64 10.00 -9.02 -9.87
CA ARG A 64 9.48 -7.66 -10.04
C ARG A 64 8.42 -7.33 -9.01
N MET A 65 8.32 -6.05 -8.65
CA MET A 65 7.31 -5.52 -7.74
C MET A 65 6.32 -4.67 -8.53
N ILE A 66 5.04 -4.85 -8.27
CA ILE A 66 3.93 -4.08 -8.82
C ILE A 66 3.33 -3.28 -7.66
N THR A 67 3.33 -1.96 -7.80
CA THR A 67 2.73 -1.00 -6.86
C THR A 67 1.64 -0.19 -7.55
N ALA A 68 0.78 0.48 -6.79
CA ALA A 68 -0.22 1.42 -7.34
C ALA A 68 0.42 2.46 -8.28
N SER A 69 1.54 3.05 -7.86
CA SER A 69 2.27 4.04 -8.66
C SER A 69 2.86 3.46 -9.95
N SER A 70 3.29 2.19 -9.95
CA SER A 70 3.82 1.52 -11.16
C SER A 70 2.79 1.35 -12.28
N VAL A 71 1.49 1.36 -11.94
CA VAL A 71 0.36 1.24 -12.88
C VAL A 71 -0.40 2.56 -13.05
N GLY A 72 0.17 3.68 -12.60
CA GLY A 72 -0.41 5.02 -12.77
C GLY A 72 -1.55 5.36 -11.81
N LEU A 73 -1.74 4.59 -10.73
CA LEU A 73 -2.73 4.87 -9.70
C LEU A 73 -2.12 5.76 -8.59
N PRO A 74 -2.90 6.69 -8.02
CA PRO A 74 -2.45 7.53 -6.92
C PRO A 74 -2.23 6.69 -5.65
N GLN A 75 -1.15 6.97 -4.94
CA GLN A 75 -0.85 6.39 -3.64
C GLN A 75 -1.42 7.31 -2.55
N ARG A 76 -2.43 6.85 -1.80
CA ARG A 76 -2.83 7.53 -0.57
C ARG A 76 -1.80 7.15 0.50
N GLU A 77 -0.81 8.01 0.71
CA GLU A 77 0.01 7.95 1.92
C GLU A 77 -0.96 8.02 3.12
N SER A 78 -1.03 6.97 3.92
CA SER A 78 -2.07 6.86 4.92
C SER A 78 -1.93 7.92 6.01
N THR A 79 -3.07 8.50 6.37
CA THR A 79 -3.32 9.34 7.54
C THR A 79 -2.77 10.78 7.56
N GLN A 80 -1.93 11.25 6.62
CA GLN A 80 -1.63 12.71 6.58
C GLN A 80 -2.68 13.56 5.84
N GLY A 81 -3.64 12.92 5.16
CA GLY A 81 -4.70 13.62 4.41
C GLY A 81 -5.70 14.42 5.26
N LEU A 82 -5.74 14.20 6.59
CA LEU A 82 -6.52 15.06 7.50
C LEU A 82 -5.70 16.25 8.02
N ALA A 83 -4.37 16.15 8.04
CA ALA A 83 -3.50 17.25 8.47
C ALA A 83 -3.17 18.24 7.33
N GLN A 84 -3.18 17.76 6.07
CA GLN A 84 -2.85 18.61 4.92
C GLN A 84 -4.02 19.50 4.45
N TRP A 85 -5.27 19.06 4.65
CA TRP A 85 -6.43 19.90 4.32
C TRP A 85 -6.66 21.06 5.30
N GLU A 86 -6.24 20.92 6.55
CA GLU A 86 -6.28 22.00 7.55
C GLU A 86 -5.19 23.06 7.35
N SER A 87 -4.09 22.72 6.65
CA SER A 87 -2.93 23.62 6.47
C SER A 87 -2.96 24.44 5.18
N THR A 88 -3.73 24.03 4.16
CA THR A 88 -3.72 24.68 2.84
C THR A 88 -4.89 25.65 2.61
N GLN A 89 -5.96 25.54 3.38
CA GLN A 89 -7.09 26.46 3.32
C GLN A 89 -7.32 26.97 4.74
N GLY A 90 -6.91 28.21 5.02
CA GLY A 90 -7.28 28.88 6.25
C GLY A 90 -8.80 28.91 6.36
N LEU A 91 -9.37 27.95 7.10
CA LEU A 91 -10.79 27.96 7.42
C LEU A 91 -11.05 29.22 8.26
N PRO A 92 -12.09 30.01 7.97
CA PRO A 92 -12.55 31.00 8.93
C PRO A 92 -12.84 30.26 10.23
N GLN A 93 -12.22 30.72 11.32
CA GLN A 93 -12.49 30.25 12.67
C GLN A 93 -14.01 30.28 12.85
N ARG A 94 -14.65 29.11 12.97
CA ARG A 94 -16.05 29.05 13.34
C ARG A 94 -16.13 29.63 14.73
N GLU A 95 -16.77 30.79 14.84
CA GLU A 95 -17.13 31.38 16.13
C GLU A 95 -17.80 30.29 16.96
N SER A 96 -17.19 30.01 18.11
CA SER A 96 -17.71 29.12 19.12
C SER A 96 -19.03 29.70 19.62
N THR A 97 -20.15 29.22 19.05
CA THR A 97 -21.44 29.40 19.71
C THR A 97 -21.42 28.54 20.96
N GLN A 98 -21.10 29.22 22.06
CA GLN A 98 -21.20 28.73 23.42
C GLN A 98 -22.63 28.24 23.66
N PHE A 99 -22.81 26.93 23.83
CA PHE A 99 -24.02 26.42 24.47
C PHE A 99 -23.96 26.79 25.95
N GLY A 100 -24.72 27.81 26.33
CA GLY A 100 -24.94 28.20 27.72
C GLY A 100 -25.79 29.45 27.83
N GLY A 101 -27.01 29.33 28.35
CA GLY A 101 -27.80 30.51 28.73
C GLY A 101 -29.31 30.32 28.70
N THR A 102 -29.83 29.91 29.84
CA THR A 102 -31.21 30.07 30.35
C THR A 102 -31.99 31.32 29.89
N GLY A 103 -33.30 31.16 29.63
CA GLY A 103 -34.34 32.07 30.18
C GLY A 103 -35.17 32.95 29.22
N LEU A 104 -36.48 32.64 29.18
CA LEU A 104 -37.63 33.53 29.49
C LEU A 104 -38.11 34.66 28.54
N LEU A 105 -39.43 34.58 28.28
CA LEU A 105 -40.47 35.60 28.00
C LEU A 105 -40.75 36.04 26.56
N GLY A 106 -42.05 35.98 26.22
CA GLY A 106 -42.71 36.45 25.01
C GLY A 106 -44.08 35.80 24.87
#